data_AF-A0A7S3YF31-F1
#
_entry.id   AF-A0A7S3YF31-F1
#
_cell.length_a   1.000
_cell.length_b   1.000
_cell.length_c   1.000
_cell.angle_alpha   90.00
_cell.angle_beta   90.00
_cell.angle_gamma   90.00
#
_symmetry.space_group_name_H-M   'P 1'
#
loop_
_entity.id
_entity.type
_entity.pdbx_description
1 polymer ?
#
loop_
_entity_poly.entity_id
_entity_poly.type
_entity_poly.pdbx_seq_one_letter_code
_entity_poly.pdbx_strand_id
1 'polypeptide(L)'
;MIRKSGDSKVVYYKVEVIDGDPLHQETFVLKKRFSDFEQLDHLVRSSFSGHHLQSNLPPKPSKSVKLWTDHLDKRFVHARRNELNKYIGKLFTLKKVTGNPDFAAFFKKPDEEEEFIVQEEGDEEPEVKRKESTKAD
;
A
#
# COMPACT_ATOMS: atom_id res chain seq x y z
N MET A 1 -27.47 20.65 -5.80
CA MET A 1 -27.61 19.66 -4.70
C MET A 1 -26.19 19.29 -4.24
N ILE A 2 -25.64 20.01 -3.27
CA ILE A 2 -24.26 19.82 -2.80
C ILE A 2 -24.31 18.84 -1.63
N ARG A 3 -23.84 17.60 -1.84
CA ARG A 3 -23.72 16.61 -0.76
C ARG A 3 -22.51 16.98 0.10
N LYS A 4 -22.72 17.14 1.41
CA LYS A 4 -21.64 17.34 2.38
C LYS A 4 -20.66 16.17 2.28
N SER A 5 -19.38 16.49 2.09
CA SER A 5 -18.28 15.54 2.15
C SER A 5 -18.16 15.04 3.59
N GLY A 6 -18.70 13.86 3.88
CA GLY A 6 -18.39 13.17 5.13
C GLY A 6 -16.96 12.69 5.07
N ASP A 7 -16.17 12.98 6.10
CA ASP A 7 -14.78 12.53 6.25
C ASP A 7 -14.70 11.01 6.11
N SER A 8 -14.39 10.56 4.91
CA SER A 8 -14.29 9.14 4.61
C SER A 8 -12.92 8.68 5.09
N LYS A 9 -12.88 7.80 6.08
CA LYS A 9 -11.63 7.16 6.51
C LYS A 9 -11.05 6.35 5.34
N VAL A 10 -9.79 6.59 4.99
CA VAL A 10 -9.08 5.93 3.89
C VAL A 10 -7.86 5.20 4.41
N VAL A 11 -7.63 3.99 3.93
CA VAL A 11 -6.42 3.21 4.23
C VAL A 11 -5.33 3.53 3.22
N TYR A 12 -4.15 3.88 3.74
CA TYR A 12 -2.92 4.03 3.00
C TYR A 12 -1.96 2.88 3.34
N TYR A 13 -1.17 2.47 2.36
CA TYR A 13 -0.09 1.50 2.48
C TYR A 13 1.24 2.24 2.42
N LYS A 14 2.10 1.97 3.39
CA LYS A 14 3.50 2.40 3.38
C LYS A 14 4.27 1.52 2.39
N VAL A 15 4.86 2.13 1.37
CA VAL A 15 5.72 1.46 0.39
C VAL A 15 7.12 2.00 0.56
N GLU A 16 8.02 1.18 1.09
CA GLU A 16 9.44 1.50 1.22
C GLU A 16 10.13 1.18 -0.10
N VAL A 17 10.82 2.17 -0.66
CA VAL A 17 11.55 2.06 -1.92
C VAL A 17 13.03 2.27 -1.61
N ILE A 18 13.85 1.32 -2.04
CA ILE A 18 15.31 1.41 -2.00
C ILE A 18 15.74 1.63 -3.44
N ASP A 19 16.32 2.79 -3.72
CA ASP A 19 16.82 3.19 -5.03
C ASP A 19 18.34 3.40 -4.97
N GLY A 20 19.00 3.27 -6.11
CA GLY A 20 20.45 3.43 -6.23
C GLY A 20 21.26 2.13 -6.21
N ASP A 21 22.57 2.29 -6.39
CA ASP A 21 23.52 1.19 -6.37
C ASP A 21 23.84 0.74 -4.93
N PRO A 22 24.44 -0.44 -4.71
CA PRO A 22 24.75 -0.92 -3.36
C PRO A 22 25.67 -0.02 -2.52
N LEU A 23 26.39 0.92 -3.12
CA LEU A 23 27.27 1.87 -2.46
C LEU A 23 26.55 3.19 -2.11
N HIS A 24 25.50 3.55 -2.86
CA HIS A 24 24.72 4.78 -2.71
C HIS A 24 23.23 4.49 -2.68
N GLN A 25 22.79 3.62 -1.77
CA GLN A 25 21.37 3.34 -1.58
C GLN A 25 20.67 4.51 -0.90
N GLU A 26 19.64 5.03 -1.55
CA GLU A 26 18.68 5.93 -0.94
C GLU A 26 17.40 5.16 -0.62
N THR A 27 16.87 5.34 0.58
CA THR A 27 15.56 4.77 0.96
C THR A 27 14.56 5.89 1.19
N PHE A 28 13.40 5.78 0.56
CA PHE A 28 12.29 6.70 0.79
C PHE A 28 10.96 5.95 0.91
N VAL A 29 9.96 6.64 1.44
CA VAL A 29 8.66 6.06 1.75
C VAL A 29 7.59 6.73 0.91
N LEU A 30 6.79 5.91 0.23
CA LEU A 30 5.59 6.36 -0.48
C LEU A 30 4.34 5.95 0.29
N LYS A 31 3.34 6.85 0.33
CA LYS A 31 1.99 6.53 0.80
C LYS A 31 1.12 6.23 -0.42
N LYS A 32 0.67 4.99 -0.57
CA LYS A 32 -0.18 4.57 -1.70
C LYS A 32 -1.49 3.98 -1.19
N ARG A 33 -2.61 4.31 -1.82
CA ARG A 33 -3.91 3.66 -1.58
C ARG A 33 -4.05 2.45 -2.47
N PHE A 34 -4.99 1.55 -2.14
CA PHE A 34 -5.31 0.41 -3.00
C PHE A 34 -5.65 0.83 -4.44
N SER A 35 -6.36 1.94 -4.61
CA SER A 35 -6.70 2.50 -5.93
C SER A 35 -5.48 2.78 -6.81
N ASP A 36 -4.36 3.18 -6.19
CA ASP A 36 -3.15 3.56 -6.92
C ASP A 36 -2.50 2.30 -7.52
N PHE A 37 -2.58 1.16 -6.80
CA PHE A 37 -2.17 -0.14 -7.33
C PHE A 37 -3.08 -0.64 -8.46
N GLU A 38 -4.38 -0.34 -8.39
CA GLU A 38 -5.31 -0.67 -9.48
C GLU A 38 -5.01 0.14 -10.74
N GLN A 39 -4.69 1.42 -10.57
CA GLN A 39 -4.28 2.29 -11.66
C GLN A 39 -2.96 1.79 -12.28
N LEU A 40 -1.98 1.42 -11.44
CA LEU A 40 -0.74 0.80 -11.91
C LEU A 40 -0.99 -0.47 -12.72
N ASP A 41 -1.81 -1.41 -12.22
CA ASP A 41 -2.14 -2.64 -12.96
C ASP A 41 -2.78 -2.32 -14.31
N HIS A 42 -3.69 -1.34 -14.35
CA HIS A 42 -4.33 -0.90 -15.58
C HIS A 42 -3.31 -0.38 -16.60
N LEU A 43 -2.44 0.55 -16.20
CA LEU A 43 -1.41 1.16 -17.06
C LEU A 43 -0.37 0.14 -17.56
N VAL A 44 0.07 -0.76 -16.68
CA VAL A 44 0.98 -1.85 -17.04
C VAL A 44 0.30 -2.77 -18.05
N ARG A 45 -0.92 -3.25 -17.79
CA ARG A 45 -1.63 -4.14 -18.73
C ARG A 45 -1.92 -3.49 -20.07
N SER A 46 -2.34 -2.21 -20.09
CA SER A 46 -2.59 -1.49 -21.34
C SER A 46 -1.32 -1.36 -22.18
N SER A 47 -0.17 -1.18 -21.54
CA SER A 47 1.14 -1.10 -22.21
C SER A 47 1.56 -2.42 -22.88
N PHE A 48 0.99 -3.55 -22.47
CA PHE A 48 1.24 -4.87 -23.06
C PHE A 48 0.05 -5.42 -23.85
N SER A 49 -0.95 -4.59 -24.18
CA SER A 49 -2.11 -5.03 -24.94
C SER A 49 -1.70 -5.63 -26.30
N GLY A 50 -2.12 -6.87 -26.56
CA GLY A 50 -1.76 -7.60 -27.79
C GLY A 50 -0.36 -8.22 -27.78
N HIS A 51 0.39 -8.09 -26.69
CA HIS A 51 1.68 -8.75 -26.50
C HIS A 51 1.51 -10.05 -25.73
N HIS A 52 2.24 -11.11 -26.11
CA HIS A 52 2.25 -12.40 -25.41
C HIS A 52 2.71 -12.32 -23.93
N LEU A 53 3.22 -11.17 -23.49
CA LEU A 53 3.64 -10.95 -22.09
C LEU A 53 2.45 -10.60 -21.20
N GLN A 54 1.34 -10.15 -21.78
CA GLN A 54 0.13 -9.80 -21.03
C GLN A 54 -0.41 -10.99 -20.24
N SER A 55 -0.33 -12.21 -20.78
CA SER A 55 -0.72 -13.45 -20.10
C SER A 55 0.24 -13.87 -18.99
N ASN A 56 1.48 -13.36 -19.02
CA ASN A 56 2.50 -13.65 -17.99
C ASN A 56 2.46 -12.65 -16.84
N LEU A 57 1.65 -11.58 -16.93
CA LEU A 57 1.48 -10.64 -15.84
C LEU A 57 0.80 -11.34 -14.65
N PRO A 58 1.27 -11.09 -13.42
CA PRO A 58 0.66 -11.67 -12.23
C PRO A 58 -0.82 -11.28 -12.14
N PRO A 59 -1.66 -12.11 -11.51
CA PRO A 59 -3.06 -11.77 -11.30
C PRO A 59 -3.18 -10.49 -10.46
N LYS A 60 -4.13 -9.62 -10.84
CA LYS A 60 -4.41 -8.39 -10.09
C LYS A 60 -4.91 -8.72 -8.67
N PRO A 61 -4.54 -7.92 -7.66
CA PRO A 61 -5.16 -7.97 -6.33
C PRO A 61 -6.69 -7.93 -6.41
N SER A 62 -7.35 -8.71 -5.55
CA SER A 62 -8.81 -8.85 -5.58
C SER A 62 -9.51 -7.56 -5.13
N LYS A 63 -10.52 -7.10 -5.90
CA LYS A 63 -11.44 -6.07 -5.42
C LYS A 63 -12.46 -6.73 -4.49
N SER A 64 -12.52 -6.27 -3.25
CA SER A 64 -13.60 -6.68 -2.33
C SER A 64 -14.79 -5.75 -2.48
N VAL A 65 -16.00 -6.30 -2.41
CA VAL A 65 -17.24 -5.54 -2.57
C VAL A 65 -17.48 -4.71 -1.30
N LYS A 66 -17.48 -3.38 -1.42
CA LYS A 66 -17.60 -2.42 -0.30
C LYS A 66 -18.80 -2.67 0.64
N LEU A 67 -19.87 -3.27 0.14
CA LEU A 67 -21.10 -3.51 0.91
C LEU A 67 -20.99 -4.67 1.90
N TRP A 68 -19.97 -5.52 1.76
CA TRP A 68 -19.85 -6.78 2.53
C TRP A 68 -18.52 -6.91 3.28
N THR A 69 -17.66 -5.90 3.20
CA THR A 69 -16.32 -5.96 3.77
C THR A 69 -16.00 -4.65 4.48
N ASP A 70 -15.70 -4.75 5.76
CA ASP A 70 -15.11 -3.63 6.48
C ASP A 70 -13.68 -3.42 5.98
N HIS A 71 -13.47 -2.32 5.26
CA HIS A 71 -12.16 -1.98 4.70
C HIS A 71 -11.18 -1.41 5.74
N LEU A 72 -11.66 -1.12 6.96
CA LEU A 72 -10.84 -0.70 8.09
C LEU A 72 -10.48 -1.86 9.02
N ASP A 73 -11.06 -3.06 8.80
CA ASP A 73 -10.72 -4.24 9.57
C ASP A 73 -9.22 -4.56 9.44
N LYS A 74 -8.54 -4.72 10.58
CA LYS A 74 -7.09 -4.93 10.62
C LYS A 74 -6.68 -6.20 9.88
N ARG A 75 -7.47 -7.27 9.97
CA ARG A 75 -7.16 -8.55 9.29
C ARG A 75 -7.25 -8.38 7.78
N PHE A 76 -8.29 -7.70 7.31
CA PHE A 76 -8.47 -7.35 5.92
C PHE A 76 -7.31 -6.49 5.38
N VAL A 77 -6.95 -5.41 6.08
CA VAL A 77 -5.85 -4.52 5.68
C VAL A 77 -4.53 -5.30 5.59
N HIS A 78 -4.26 -6.16 6.58
CA HIS A 78 -3.06 -7.00 6.60
C HIS A 78 -3.03 -8.04 5.47
N ALA A 79 -4.15 -8.73 5.22
CA ALA A 79 -4.26 -9.69 4.12
C ALA A 79 -4.02 -9.00 2.77
N ARG A 80 -4.67 -7.84 2.55
CA ARG A 80 -4.49 -7.04 1.35
C ARG A 80 -3.05 -6.53 1.20
N ARG A 81 -2.40 -6.07 2.27
CA ARG A 81 -0.98 -5.68 2.25
C ARG A 81 -0.11 -6.83 1.72
N ASN A 82 -0.36 -8.05 2.18
CA ASN A 82 0.39 -9.22 1.74
C ASN A 82 0.13 -9.57 0.27
N GLU A 83 -1.10 -9.42 -0.21
CA GLU A 83 -1.44 -9.57 -1.64
C GLU A 83 -0.71 -8.52 -2.51
N LEU A 84 -0.75 -7.25 -2.10
CA LEU A 84 -0.08 -6.16 -2.81
C LEU A 84 1.44 -6.39 -2.86
N ASN A 85 2.05 -6.79 -1.74
CA ASN A 85 3.48 -7.07 -1.69
C ASN A 85 3.87 -8.22 -2.62
N LYS A 86 3.10 -9.31 -2.63
CA LYS A 86 3.31 -10.44 -3.56
C LYS A 86 3.14 -10.03 -5.02
N TYR A 87 2.14 -9.20 -5.32
CA TYR A 87 1.86 -8.71 -6.67
C TYR A 87 3.01 -7.84 -7.20
N ILE A 88 3.42 -6.83 -6.43
CA ILE A 88 4.53 -5.94 -6.78
C ILE A 88 5.85 -6.71 -6.90
N GLY A 89 6.15 -7.60 -5.95
CA GLY A 89 7.35 -8.44 -6.00
C GLY A 89 7.41 -9.27 -7.29
N LYS A 90 6.27 -9.83 -7.74
CA LYS A 90 6.21 -10.54 -9.03
C LYS A 90 6.45 -9.60 -10.22
N LEU A 91 5.90 -8.39 -10.22
CA LEU A 91 6.15 -7.42 -11.29
C LEU A 91 7.63 -7.05 -11.40
N PHE A 92 8.35 -6.91 -10.28
CA PHE A 92 9.78 -6.63 -10.27
C PHE A 92 10.63 -7.74 -10.91
N THR A 93 10.15 -8.99 -10.92
CA THR A 93 10.85 -10.08 -11.63
C THR A 93 10.76 -9.97 -13.16
N LEU A 94 9.83 -9.17 -13.68
CA LEU A 94 9.59 -9.02 -15.11
C LEU A 94 10.33 -7.80 -15.65
N LYS A 95 11.52 -7.99 -16.22
CA LYS A 95 12.37 -6.91 -16.76
C LYS A 95 11.65 -5.94 -17.71
N LYS A 96 10.71 -6.43 -18.51
CA LYS A 96 9.92 -5.61 -19.44
C LYS A 96 8.95 -4.68 -18.70
N VAL A 97 8.44 -5.11 -17.54
CA VAL A 97 7.59 -4.28 -16.67
C VAL A 97 8.44 -3.25 -15.94
N THR A 98 9.61 -3.61 -15.41
CA THR A 98 10.47 -2.65 -14.71
C THR A 98 11.01 -1.55 -15.63
N GLY A 99 11.12 -1.82 -16.94
CA GLY A 99 11.46 -0.82 -17.95
C GLY A 99 10.26 0.02 -18.45
N ASN A 100 9.05 -0.22 -17.96
CA ASN A 100 7.87 0.55 -18.33
C ASN A 100 7.85 1.90 -17.57
N PRO A 101 7.61 3.03 -18.26
CA PRO A 101 7.64 4.35 -17.62
C PRO A 101 6.55 4.56 -16.58
N ASP A 102 5.35 3.98 -16.76
CA ASP A 102 4.25 4.07 -15.78
C ASP A 102 4.59 3.30 -14.51
N PHE A 103 5.26 2.15 -14.65
CA PHE A 103 5.77 1.39 -13.51
C PHE A 103 6.84 2.16 -12.76
N ALA A 104 7.80 2.78 -13.44
CA ALA A 104 8.81 3.62 -12.81
C ALA A 104 8.19 4.85 -12.13
N ALA A 105 7.22 5.50 -12.77
CA ALA A 105 6.52 6.66 -12.22
C ALA A 105 5.79 6.36 -10.91
N PHE A 106 5.27 5.13 -10.75
CA PHE A 106 4.63 4.72 -9.50
C PHE A 106 5.57 4.76 -8.30
N PHE A 107 6.84 4.42 -8.50
CA PHE A 107 7.89 4.40 -7.47
C PHE A 107 8.77 5.65 -7.46
N LYS A 108 8.49 6.66 -8.30
CA LYS A 108 9.25 7.89 -8.33
C LYS A 108 9.23 8.55 -6.94
N LYS A 109 10.41 9.00 -6.48
CA LYS A 109 10.57 9.79 -5.27
C LYS A 109 9.69 11.05 -5.35
N PRO A 110 8.92 11.39 -4.29
CA PRO A 110 8.19 12.65 -4.24
C PRO A 110 9.19 13.81 -4.22
N ASP A 111 8.80 14.94 -4.79
CA ASP A 111 9.60 16.16 -4.70
C ASP A 111 9.61 16.63 -3.23
N GLU A 112 10.72 17.22 -2.75
CA GLU A 112 11.00 17.50 -1.32
C GLU A 112 9.93 18.37 -0.62
N GLU A 113 9.08 19.06 -1.38
CA GLU A 113 8.01 19.91 -0.87
C GLU A 113 6.79 19.11 -0.35
N GLU A 114 6.71 17.80 -0.64
CA GLU A 114 5.66 16.90 -0.14
C GLU A 114 6.11 16.10 1.10
N GLU A 115 6.69 16.75 2.10
CA GLU A 115 6.97 16.09 3.39
C GLU A 115 5.65 15.72 4.09
N PHE A 116 5.27 14.46 3.98
CA PHE A 116 4.13 13.92 4.69
C PHE A 116 4.46 13.75 6.17
N ILE A 117 3.83 14.53 7.04
CA ILE A 117 3.82 14.26 8.49
C ILE A 117 3.27 12.84 8.70
N VAL A 118 4.15 11.91 9.09
CA VAL A 118 3.74 10.58 9.56
C VAL A 118 3.40 10.78 11.03
N GLN A 119 2.12 10.83 11.36
CA GLN A 119 1.69 10.64 12.74
C GLN A 119 1.92 9.15 13.05
N GLU A 120 3.00 8.86 13.77
CA GLU A 120 3.16 7.58 14.42
C GLU A 120 2.06 7.46 15.48
N GLU A 121 0.95 6.78 15.15
CA GLU A 121 0.02 6.31 16.17
C GLU A 121 0.77 5.25 16.98
N GLY A 122 1.34 5.68 18.10
CA GLY A 122 1.96 4.82 19.09
C GLY A 122 1.00 3.72 19.51
N ASP A 123 1.45 2.48 19.40
CA ASP A 123 0.89 1.33 20.09
C ASP A 123 1.09 1.55 21.61
N GLU A 124 0.31 2.44 22.23
CA GLU A 124 0.17 2.45 23.68
C GLU A 124 -0.60 1.19 24.07
N GLU A 125 0.12 0.19 24.59
CA GLU A 125 -0.47 -0.96 25.24
C GLU A 125 -1.39 -0.49 26.39
N PRO A 126 -2.62 -1.01 26.50
CA PRO A 126 -3.48 -0.67 27.62
C PRO A 126 -2.87 -1.20 28.92
N GLU A 127 -2.42 -0.28 29.78
CA GLU A 127 -1.97 -0.55 31.13
C GLU A 127 -3.08 -1.29 31.92
N VAL A 128 -2.89 -2.59 32.16
CA VAL A 128 -3.82 -3.40 32.94
C VAL A 128 -3.68 -3.02 34.41
N LYS A 129 -4.49 -2.07 34.88
CA LYS A 129 -4.63 -1.73 36.30
C LYS A 129 -5.16 -2.93 37.08
N ARG A 130 -4.27 -3.73 37.67
CA ARG A 130 -4.60 -4.73 38.68
C ARG A 130 -5.12 -4.01 39.92
N LYS A 131 -6.37 -4.26 40.28
CA LYS A 131 -6.94 -3.84 41.57
C LYS A 131 -6.32 -4.71 42.66
N GLU A 132 -5.44 -4.13 43.48
CA GLU A 132 -5.03 -4.71 44.76
C GLU A 132 -6.25 -4.74 45.69
N SER A 133 -6.71 -5.95 46.01
CA SER A 133 -7.68 -6.21 47.05
C SER A 133 -6.97 -6.17 48.41
N THR A 134 -7.15 -5.09 49.15
CA THR A 134 -6.81 -5.02 50.58
C THR A 134 -7.68 -5.99 51.35
N LYS A 135 -7.07 -7.03 51.94
CA LYS A 135 -7.65 -7.81 53.03
C LYS A 135 -7.29 -7.14 54.34
N ALA A 136 -8.32 -6.82 55.11
CA ALA A 136 -8.20 -6.48 56.53
C ALA A 136 -8.15 -7.78 57.34
N ASP A 137 -7.20 -7.86 58.26
CA ASP A 137 -7.28 -8.57 59.53
C ASP A 137 -6.44 -7.80 60.55
#